data_AF-U5DEW7-F1
#
_entry.id   AF-U5DEW7-F1
#
_cell.length_a   1.000
_cell.length_b   1.000
_cell.length_c   1.000
_cell.angle_alpha   90.00
_cell.angle_beta   90.00
_cell.angle_gamma   90.00
#
_symmetry.space_group_name_H-M   'P 1'
#
loop_
_entity.id
_entity.type
_entity.pdbx_description
1 polymer ?
#
loop_
_entity_poly.entity_id
_entity_poly.type
_entity_poly.pdbx_seq_one_letter_code
_entity_poly.pdbx_strand_id
1 'polypeptide(L)'
;MGFEEGRIKGDRYFEEIVFPKTLLPSHMSERGNTHLADAVKENREWLDEQLSRHGAILFQGFDVCSAEDFSSVVEAFGWEEMSYEFRRRRAFEDCRKEFASKVLFFCLEPPPEGGETSIVLSHVIVKKMEEAMPEFVAKLMKFGVVIQQITPKESTSEKAPRKTWQQLLQTKDKAEAIKL
;
A
#
# COMPACT_ATOMS: atom_id res chain seq x y z
N MET A 1 -8.20 -22.40 12.85
CA MET A 1 -8.62 -21.37 13.83
C MET A 1 -7.37 -20.64 14.25
N GLY A 2 -7.13 -19.44 13.69
CA GLY A 2 -5.89 -18.68 13.97
C GLY A 2 -6.10 -17.17 14.13
N PHE A 3 -7.28 -16.64 13.79
CA PHE A 3 -7.60 -15.22 13.82
C PHE A 3 -8.86 -14.94 14.62
N GLU A 4 -8.79 -13.97 15.51
CA GLU A 4 -9.91 -13.34 16.20
C GLU A 4 -10.14 -11.94 15.65
N GLU A 5 -11.40 -11.52 15.58
CA GLU A 5 -11.72 -10.18 15.10
C GLU A 5 -11.41 -9.13 16.17
N GLY A 6 -10.55 -8.18 15.82
CA GLY A 6 -10.19 -7.04 16.66
C GLY A 6 -10.93 -5.75 16.31
N ARG A 7 -10.73 -4.73 17.13
CA ARG A 7 -11.24 -3.37 16.94
C ARG A 7 -10.13 -2.37 17.27
N ILE A 8 -10.06 -1.27 16.52
CA ILE A 8 -9.11 -0.19 16.78
C ILE A 8 -9.83 1.15 16.80
N LYS A 9 -9.31 2.13 17.55
CA LYS A 9 -9.92 3.46 17.66
C LYS A 9 -10.08 4.17 16.30
N GLY A 10 -9.21 3.87 15.33
CA GLY A 10 -9.20 4.48 14.01
C GLY A 10 -10.06 3.79 12.95
N ASP A 11 -10.66 2.64 13.24
CA ASP A 11 -11.51 1.94 12.26
C ASP A 11 -12.81 2.71 11.99
N ARG A 12 -13.37 2.51 10.80
CA ARG A 12 -14.63 3.12 10.37
C ARG A 12 -15.53 2.08 9.74
N TYR A 13 -16.83 2.33 9.80
CA TYR A 13 -17.82 1.57 9.04
C TYR A 13 -18.24 2.33 7.81
N PHE A 14 -18.26 1.65 6.68
CA PHE A 14 -18.85 2.10 5.44
C PHE A 14 -19.98 1.13 5.10
N GLU A 15 -21.22 1.59 5.24
CA GLU A 15 -22.41 0.73 5.21
C GLU A 15 -22.28 -0.36 6.30
N GLU A 16 -22.08 -1.62 5.93
CA GLU A 16 -21.93 -2.74 6.87
C GLU A 16 -20.49 -3.29 6.94
N ILE A 17 -19.54 -2.63 6.29
CA ILE A 17 -18.15 -3.10 6.17
C ILE A 17 -17.24 -2.26 7.07
N VAL A 18 -16.53 -2.92 7.99
CA VAL A 18 -15.47 -2.30 8.78
C VAL A 18 -14.21 -2.12 7.95
N PHE A 19 -13.55 -0.97 8.08
CA PHE A 19 -12.30 -0.64 7.40
C PHE A 19 -11.28 0.02 8.35
N PRO A 20 -10.03 -0.49 8.41
CA PRO A 20 -9.61 -1.82 7.95
C PRO A 20 -10.22 -2.93 8.82
N LYS A 21 -10.21 -4.19 8.34
CA LYS A 21 -10.52 -5.35 9.17
C LYS A 21 -9.33 -5.65 10.07
N THR A 22 -9.51 -5.68 11.40
CA THR A 22 -8.43 -6.03 12.33
C THR A 22 -8.51 -7.49 12.71
N LEU A 23 -7.39 -8.21 12.61
CA LEU A 23 -7.25 -9.60 13.03
C LEU A 23 -6.18 -9.72 14.12
N LEU A 24 -6.54 -10.42 15.19
CA LEU A 24 -5.74 -10.72 16.37
C LEU A 24 -5.44 -12.23 16.43
N PRO A 25 -4.41 -12.70 17.15
CA PRO A 25 -4.20 -14.13 17.35
C PRO A 25 -5.36 -14.74 18.16
N SER A 26 -5.97 -15.82 17.65
CA SER A 26 -7.18 -16.41 18.27
C SER A 26 -6.94 -17.28 19.51
N HIS A 27 -5.69 -17.61 19.84
CA HIS A 27 -5.33 -18.30 21.08
C HIS A 27 -3.82 -18.15 21.27
N MET A 28 -3.37 -17.71 22.44
CA MET A 28 -2.00 -17.95 22.91
C MET A 28 -1.83 -19.47 22.95
N SER A 29 -1.12 -20.07 22.00
CA SER A 29 -0.82 -21.50 22.12
C SER A 29 -0.02 -21.71 23.41
N GLU A 30 -0.21 -22.84 24.09
CA GLU A 30 0.61 -23.22 25.27
C GLU A 30 2.12 -23.31 24.94
N ARG A 31 2.51 -23.15 23.66
CA ARG A 31 3.88 -23.18 23.14
C ARG A 31 4.43 -21.82 22.69
N GLY A 32 3.75 -20.72 23.00
CA GLY A 32 4.14 -19.37 22.57
C GLY A 32 3.26 -18.82 21.44
N ASN A 33 3.56 -17.60 21.00
CA ASN A 33 2.77 -16.88 20.00
C ASN A 33 2.59 -17.71 18.71
N THR A 34 1.37 -17.74 18.16
CA THR A 34 1.14 -18.30 16.83
C THR A 34 1.89 -17.46 15.81
N HIS A 35 2.83 -18.06 15.10
CA HIS A 35 3.61 -17.37 14.08
C HIS A 35 2.68 -16.94 12.94
N LEU A 36 2.64 -15.64 12.62
CA LEU A 36 1.70 -15.08 11.65
C LEU A 36 1.81 -15.78 10.28
N ALA A 37 3.03 -16.14 9.87
CA ALA A 37 3.24 -16.79 8.58
C ALA A 37 2.52 -18.15 8.48
N ASP A 38 2.43 -18.91 9.59
CA ASP A 38 1.74 -20.20 9.58
C ASP A 38 0.23 -20.00 9.55
N ALA A 39 -0.28 -19.06 10.37
CA ALA A 39 -1.69 -18.68 10.34
C ALA A 39 -2.11 -18.16 8.96
N VAL A 40 -1.27 -17.40 8.26
CA VAL A 40 -1.52 -16.96 6.89
C VAL A 40 -1.55 -18.15 5.92
N LYS A 41 -0.55 -19.05 5.97
CA LYS A 41 -0.50 -20.24 5.09
C LYS A 41 -1.73 -21.11 5.20
N GLU A 42 -2.23 -21.32 6.42
CA GLU A 42 -3.41 -22.15 6.70
C GLU A 42 -4.74 -21.51 6.27
N ASN A 43 -4.79 -20.18 6.10
CA ASN A 43 -6.04 -19.44 5.89
C ASN A 43 -6.02 -18.53 4.66
N ARG A 44 -5.15 -18.79 3.67
CA ARG A 44 -4.96 -17.92 2.48
C ARG A 44 -6.25 -17.54 1.77
N GLU A 45 -7.07 -18.53 1.41
CA GLU A 45 -8.33 -18.31 0.67
C GLU A 45 -9.27 -17.41 1.46
N TRP A 46 -9.44 -17.70 2.76
CA TRP A 46 -10.26 -16.89 3.64
C TRP A 46 -9.70 -15.46 3.79
N LEU A 47 -8.38 -15.29 3.90
CA LEU A 47 -7.75 -13.97 3.98
C LEU A 47 -7.92 -13.18 2.68
N ASP A 48 -7.85 -13.82 1.51
CA ASP A 48 -8.12 -13.18 0.23
C ASP A 48 -9.60 -12.73 0.12
N GLU A 49 -10.55 -13.54 0.62
CA GLU A 49 -11.96 -13.14 0.73
C GLU A 49 -12.14 -11.94 1.68
N GLN A 50 -11.51 -11.97 2.86
CA GLN A 50 -11.55 -10.86 3.80
C GLN A 50 -10.94 -9.60 3.19
N LEU A 51 -9.81 -9.71 2.48
CA LEU A 51 -9.15 -8.58 1.85
C LEU A 51 -9.97 -8.02 0.70
N SER A 52 -10.61 -8.88 -0.11
CA SER A 52 -11.51 -8.46 -1.19
C SER A 52 -12.72 -7.71 -0.64
N ARG A 53 -13.32 -8.18 0.45
CA ARG A 53 -14.49 -7.55 1.08
C ARG A 53 -14.14 -6.24 1.79
N HIS A 54 -13.07 -6.22 2.57
CA HIS A 54 -12.75 -5.11 3.45
C HIS A 54 -11.78 -4.10 2.81
N GLY A 55 -11.05 -4.47 1.77
CA GLY A 55 -10.06 -3.61 1.09
C GLY A 55 -8.72 -3.47 1.81
N ALA A 56 -8.67 -3.65 3.14
CA ALA A 56 -7.44 -3.74 3.92
C ALA A 56 -7.64 -4.58 5.19
N ILE A 57 -6.58 -5.30 5.57
CA ILE A 57 -6.51 -6.07 6.81
C ILE A 57 -5.33 -5.56 7.65
N LEU A 58 -5.56 -5.35 8.94
CA LEU A 58 -4.54 -5.09 9.95
C LEU A 58 -4.34 -6.35 10.80
N PHE A 59 -3.16 -6.96 10.71
CA PHE A 59 -2.74 -8.01 11.64
C PHE A 59 -2.08 -7.34 12.84
N GLN A 60 -2.60 -7.58 14.04
CA GLN A 60 -2.11 -6.96 15.27
C GLN A 60 -1.92 -7.99 16.37
N GLY A 61 -0.84 -7.87 17.15
CA GLY A 61 -0.54 -8.78 18.26
C GLY A 61 0.15 -10.08 17.85
N PHE A 62 0.68 -10.16 16.63
CA PHE A 62 1.47 -11.30 16.17
C PHE A 62 2.98 -11.08 16.41
N ASP A 63 3.71 -12.18 16.48
CA ASP A 63 5.16 -12.21 16.67
C ASP A 63 5.89 -12.00 15.35
N VAL A 64 6.02 -10.74 14.92
CA VAL A 64 6.81 -10.33 13.76
C VAL A 64 7.76 -9.25 14.24
N CYS A 65 8.99 -9.62 14.57
CA CYS A 65 9.95 -8.76 15.28
C CYS A 65 11.17 -8.39 14.44
N SER A 66 11.27 -8.90 13.21
CA SER A 66 12.41 -8.69 12.32
C SER A 66 11.99 -8.57 10.85
N ALA A 67 12.94 -8.18 10.00
CA ALA A 67 12.72 -8.16 8.56
C ALA A 67 12.55 -9.58 8.00
N GLU A 68 13.23 -10.56 8.59
CA GLU A 68 13.18 -11.98 8.25
C GLU A 68 11.81 -12.60 8.58
N ASP A 69 11.26 -12.26 9.76
CA ASP A 69 9.89 -12.68 10.14
C ASP A 69 8.87 -12.11 9.16
N PHE A 70 9.00 -10.82 8.83
CA PHE A 70 8.10 -10.17 7.88
C PHE A 70 8.24 -10.78 6.48
N SER A 71 9.45 -11.08 6.02
CA SER A 71 9.69 -11.78 4.75
C SER A 71 8.97 -13.14 4.73
N SER A 72 9.04 -13.89 5.83
CA SER A 72 8.34 -15.17 5.97
C SER A 72 6.82 -15.01 5.87
N VAL A 73 6.26 -13.91 6.38
CA VAL A 73 4.83 -13.57 6.23
C VAL A 73 4.49 -13.21 4.78
N VAL A 74 5.32 -12.43 4.10
CA VAL A 74 5.11 -12.07 2.68
C VAL A 74 5.10 -13.33 1.81
N GLU A 75 6.06 -14.22 2.00
CA GLU A 75 6.13 -15.52 1.32
C GLU A 75 4.93 -16.41 1.67
N ALA A 76 4.47 -16.36 2.92
CA ALA A 76 3.31 -17.10 3.38
C ALA A 76 2.03 -16.74 2.63
N PHE A 77 1.87 -15.52 2.09
CA PHE A 77 0.72 -15.19 1.25
C PHE A 77 0.76 -15.90 -0.12
N GLY A 78 1.94 -16.24 -0.63
CA GLY A 78 2.10 -16.89 -1.94
C GLY A 78 1.66 -16.03 -3.12
N TRP A 79 1.59 -14.71 -2.95
CA TRP A 79 1.29 -13.76 -4.03
C TRP A 79 2.51 -13.54 -4.93
N GLU A 80 2.27 -13.26 -6.21
CA GLU A 80 3.33 -12.93 -7.16
C GLU A 80 4.00 -11.61 -6.79
N GLU A 81 5.34 -11.62 -6.68
CA GLU A 81 6.10 -10.42 -6.41
C GLU A 81 6.20 -9.56 -7.67
N MET A 82 5.82 -8.28 -7.55
CA MET A 82 6.04 -7.32 -8.62
C MET A 82 7.53 -7.10 -8.85
N SER A 83 7.99 -7.26 -10.09
CA SER A 83 9.39 -7.06 -10.45
C SER A 83 9.87 -5.64 -10.10
N TYR A 84 11.07 -5.56 -9.49
CA TYR A 84 11.70 -4.30 -9.10
C TYR A 84 12.01 -3.40 -10.31
N GLU A 85 12.27 -3.99 -11.48
CA GLU A 85 12.49 -3.25 -12.71
C GLU A 85 11.23 -2.49 -13.17
N PHE A 86 10.03 -3.03 -12.91
CA PHE A 86 8.77 -2.33 -13.17
C PHE A 86 8.50 -1.19 -12.19
N ARG A 87 8.89 -1.32 -10.91
CA ARG A 87 8.86 -0.18 -9.98
C ARG A 87 9.78 0.97 -10.41
N ARG A 88 10.82 0.65 -11.21
CA ARG A 88 11.89 1.57 -11.63
C ARG A 88 11.68 2.17 -13.03
N ARG A 89 10.84 1.59 -13.89
CA ARG A 89 10.54 2.15 -15.22
C ARG A 89 9.57 3.35 -15.13
N ARG A 90 10.20 4.52 -15.23
CA ARG A 90 9.76 5.83 -15.77
C ARG A 90 8.34 6.28 -15.44
N ALA A 91 8.26 7.26 -14.54
CA ALA A 91 7.06 8.02 -14.19
C ALA A 91 6.48 8.90 -15.32
N PHE A 92 6.93 8.76 -16.58
CA PHE A 92 6.67 9.76 -17.62
C PHE A 92 5.91 9.27 -18.84
N GLU A 93 6.02 8.01 -19.26
CA GLU A 93 5.45 7.61 -20.56
C GLU A 93 4.19 6.75 -20.54
N ASP A 94 3.68 6.35 -19.38
CA ASP A 94 2.34 5.77 -19.29
C ASP A 94 1.89 5.81 -17.82
N CYS A 95 0.62 6.12 -17.57
CA CYS A 95 -0.02 5.65 -16.34
C CYS A 95 0.27 4.15 -16.27
N ARG A 96 1.12 3.73 -15.32
CA ARG A 96 1.80 2.43 -15.33
C ARG A 96 0.88 1.31 -15.84
N LYS A 97 1.24 0.67 -16.95
CA LYS A 97 0.50 -0.49 -17.47
C LYS A 97 0.43 -1.64 -16.46
N GLU A 98 1.37 -1.68 -15.51
CA GLU A 98 1.42 -2.64 -14.41
C GLU A 98 1.57 -1.92 -13.07
N PHE A 99 0.67 -2.21 -12.13
CA PHE A 99 0.64 -1.64 -10.78
C PHE A 99 0.43 -2.75 -9.74
N ALA A 100 0.89 -2.50 -8.51
CA ALA A 100 0.80 -3.49 -7.44
C ALA A 100 -0.68 -3.70 -7.08
N SER A 101 -1.17 -4.92 -7.23
CA SER A 101 -2.54 -5.27 -6.87
C SER A 101 -2.75 -5.29 -5.35
N LYS A 102 -1.69 -5.59 -4.59
CA LYS A 102 -1.66 -5.62 -3.12
C LYS A 102 -0.35 -5.04 -2.62
N VAL A 103 -0.38 -4.46 -1.42
CA VAL A 103 0.80 -3.96 -0.72
C VAL A 103 0.74 -4.39 0.74
N LEU A 104 1.87 -4.81 1.30
CA LEU A 104 2.01 -5.09 2.73
C LEU A 104 2.87 -4.01 3.37
N PHE A 105 2.47 -3.58 4.56
CA PHE A 105 3.24 -2.69 5.42
C PHE A 105 3.60 -3.42 6.71
N PHE A 106 4.79 -3.14 7.23
CA PHE A 106 5.27 -3.67 8.48
C PHE A 106 5.94 -2.57 9.31
N CYS A 107 5.59 -2.52 10.59
CA CYS A 107 6.15 -1.60 11.56
C CYS A 107 7.15 -2.38 12.43
N LEU A 108 8.44 -2.20 12.15
CA LEU A 108 9.51 -2.79 12.97
C LEU A 108 9.71 -2.01 14.27
N GLU A 109 9.77 -0.68 14.16
CA GLU A 109 9.90 0.23 15.30
C GLU A 109 8.79 1.29 15.24
N PRO A 110 7.91 1.35 16.25
CA PRO A 110 6.85 2.36 16.27
C PRO A 110 7.45 3.76 16.48
N PRO A 111 6.98 4.77 15.74
CA PRO A 111 7.39 6.15 15.96
C PRO A 111 6.96 6.64 17.36
N PRO A 112 7.73 7.55 17.99
CA PRO A 112 7.40 8.07 19.32
C PRO A 112 6.12 8.92 19.32
N GLU A 113 5.86 9.65 18.22
CA GLU A 113 4.64 10.43 18.01
C GLU A 113 4.35 10.51 16.50
N GLY A 114 3.08 10.40 16.13
CA GLY A 114 2.63 10.44 14.74
C GLY A 114 3.14 9.25 13.91
N GLY A 115 3.45 9.49 12.64
CA GLY A 115 4.03 8.48 11.74
C GLY A 115 3.05 7.40 11.29
N GLU A 116 1.74 7.60 11.50
CA GLU A 116 0.73 6.66 11.05
C GLU A 116 0.60 6.65 9.53
N THR A 117 0.51 5.45 8.96
CA THR A 117 0.19 5.26 7.54
C THR A 117 -1.32 5.41 7.34
N SER A 118 -1.74 6.60 6.90
CA SER A 118 -3.14 6.86 6.59
C SER A 118 -3.58 6.09 5.34
N ILE A 119 -4.65 5.31 5.45
CA ILE A 119 -5.28 4.58 4.35
C ILE A 119 -6.75 4.99 4.19
N VAL A 120 -7.25 5.00 2.95
CA VAL A 120 -8.64 5.36 2.62
C VAL A 120 -9.18 4.47 1.51
N LEU A 121 -10.50 4.26 1.48
CA LEU A 121 -11.17 3.51 0.42
C LEU A 121 -11.42 4.41 -0.80
N SER A 122 -10.68 4.17 -1.90
CA SER A 122 -10.76 4.98 -3.12
C SER A 122 -12.18 5.11 -3.68
N HIS A 123 -12.94 4.00 -3.76
CA HIS A 123 -14.31 4.02 -4.29
C HIS A 123 -15.28 4.87 -3.45
N VAL A 124 -15.08 4.96 -2.14
CA VAL A 124 -15.87 5.82 -1.26
C VAL A 124 -15.58 7.30 -1.55
N ILE A 125 -14.32 7.64 -1.83
CA ILE A 125 -13.94 9.00 -2.23
C ILE A 125 -14.58 9.37 -3.56
N VAL A 126 -14.51 8.48 -4.56
CA VAL A 126 -15.14 8.72 -5.87
C VAL A 126 -16.63 8.96 -5.74
N LYS A 127 -17.37 8.08 -5.03
CA LYS A 127 -18.82 8.27 -4.78
C LYS A 127 -19.13 9.62 -4.14
N LYS A 128 -18.38 10.00 -3.11
CA LYS A 128 -18.55 11.31 -2.45
C LYS A 128 -18.22 12.49 -3.36
N MET A 129 -17.23 12.35 -4.25
CA MET A 129 -16.90 13.39 -5.23
C MET A 129 -17.96 13.50 -6.32
N GLU A 130 -18.56 12.40 -6.76
CA GLU A 130 -19.67 12.40 -7.72
C GLU A 130 -20.90 13.10 -7.13
N GLU A 131 -21.20 12.86 -5.86
CA GLU A 131 -22.29 13.54 -5.13
C GLU A 131 -22.01 15.04 -4.92
N ALA A 132 -20.78 15.39 -4.52
CA ALA A 132 -20.44 16.77 -4.16
C ALA A 132 -20.11 17.67 -5.37
N MET A 133 -19.54 17.11 -6.44
CA MET A 133 -19.04 17.87 -7.60
C MET A 133 -19.15 17.08 -8.92
N PRO A 134 -20.37 16.72 -9.36
CA PRO A 134 -20.60 15.84 -10.50
C PRO A 134 -20.01 16.36 -11.81
N GLU A 135 -20.12 17.66 -12.08
CA GLU A 135 -19.55 18.27 -13.30
C GLU A 135 -18.03 18.17 -13.35
N PHE A 136 -17.37 18.27 -12.21
CA PHE A 136 -15.92 18.15 -12.12
C PHE A 136 -15.48 16.71 -12.37
N VAL A 137 -16.15 15.73 -11.76
CA VAL A 137 -15.87 14.31 -11.99
C VAL A 137 -16.11 13.94 -13.47
N ALA A 138 -17.18 14.44 -14.08
CA ALA A 138 -17.44 14.25 -15.50
C ALA A 138 -16.32 14.81 -16.40
N LYS A 139 -15.75 15.97 -16.04
CA LYS A 139 -14.58 16.52 -16.74
C LYS A 139 -13.34 15.65 -16.54
N LEU A 140 -13.07 15.17 -15.33
CA LEU A 140 -11.95 14.25 -15.08
C LEU A 140 -12.07 12.96 -15.89
N MET A 141 -13.26 12.36 -15.97
CA MET A 141 -13.50 11.16 -16.75
C MET A 141 -13.35 11.40 -18.26
N LYS A 142 -13.75 12.58 -18.75
CA LYS A 142 -13.67 12.93 -20.17
C LYS A 142 -12.27 13.33 -20.62
N PHE A 143 -11.55 14.08 -19.80
CA PHE A 143 -10.30 14.74 -20.20
C PHE A 143 -9.05 14.17 -19.51
N GLY A 144 -9.23 13.40 -18.43
CA GLY A 144 -8.13 12.92 -17.60
C GLY A 144 -7.46 14.06 -16.82
N VAL A 145 -6.22 13.83 -16.40
CA VAL A 145 -5.37 14.79 -15.71
C VAL A 145 -4.02 14.92 -16.39
N VAL A 146 -3.48 16.13 -16.41
CA VAL A 146 -2.08 16.38 -16.82
C VAL A 146 -1.27 16.63 -15.58
N ILE A 147 -0.30 15.75 -15.31
CA ILE A 147 0.64 15.91 -14.20
C ILE A 147 1.92 16.52 -14.77
N GLN A 148 2.21 17.76 -14.41
CA GLN A 148 3.46 18.42 -14.76
C GLN A 148 4.44 18.34 -13.58
N GLN A 149 5.59 17.70 -13.82
CA GLN A 149 6.67 17.65 -12.85
C GLN A 149 7.84 18.53 -13.29
N ILE A 150 8.21 19.51 -12.44
CA ILE A 150 9.35 20.40 -12.68
C ILE A 150 10.50 19.95 -11.78
N THR A 151 11.57 19.44 -12.39
CA THR A 151 12.79 19.02 -11.68
C THR A 151 13.81 20.16 -11.62
N PRO A 152 14.51 20.36 -10.49
CA PRO A 152 15.57 21.35 -10.41
C PRO A 152 16.79 20.92 -11.24
N LYS A 153 17.60 21.91 -11.65
CA LYS A 153 18.86 21.68 -12.39
C LYS A 153 19.92 21.00 -11.53
N GLU A 154 19.93 21.31 -10.24
CA GLU A 154 20.86 20.79 -9.23
C GLU A 154 20.04 20.28 -8.04
N SER A 155 20.48 19.21 -7.38
CA SER A 155 19.79 18.67 -6.21
C SER A 155 19.89 19.67 -5.07
N THR A 156 18.79 20.32 -4.70
CA THR A 156 18.78 21.27 -3.58
C THR A 156 18.16 20.64 -2.32
N SER A 157 18.93 20.76 -1.22
CA SER A 157 18.58 20.53 0.19
C SER A 157 18.29 19.09 0.65
N GLU A 158 18.81 18.78 1.85
CA GLU A 158 18.74 17.49 2.55
C GLU A 158 17.33 17.12 3.04
N LYS A 159 16.43 18.09 3.23
CA LYS A 159 15.15 17.86 3.93
C LYS A 159 14.02 17.28 3.07
N ALA A 160 14.13 17.41 1.74
CA ALA A 160 13.22 16.80 0.78
C ALA A 160 13.85 16.90 -0.62
N PRO A 161 14.81 16.00 -0.96
CA PRO A 161 15.57 16.13 -2.19
C PRO A 161 14.64 15.95 -3.40
N ARG A 162 14.30 17.06 -4.07
CA ARG A 162 13.69 17.00 -5.40
C ARG A 162 14.74 16.43 -6.34
N LYS A 163 14.50 15.22 -6.84
CA LYS A 163 15.39 14.57 -7.80
C LYS A 163 15.56 15.46 -9.04
N THR A 164 16.80 15.63 -9.50
CA THR A 164 17.05 16.23 -10.82
C THR A 164 16.52 15.31 -11.92
N TRP A 165 16.37 15.82 -13.15
CA TRP A 165 15.95 14.98 -14.28
C TRP A 165 16.89 13.79 -14.50
N GLN A 166 18.20 13.95 -14.27
CA GLN A 166 19.15 12.83 -14.39
C GLN A 166 18.94 11.76 -13.33
N GLN A 167 18.62 12.14 -12.09
CA GLN A 167 18.35 11.18 -11.01
C GLN A 167 17.01 10.47 -11.21
N LEU A 168 16.05 11.18 -11.79
CA LEU A 168 14.71 10.68 -12.06
C LEU A 168 14.68 9.71 -13.25
N LEU A 169 15.32 10.10 -14.36
CA LEU A 169 15.39 9.33 -15.60
C LEU A 169 16.59 8.38 -15.65
N GLN A 170 17.49 8.46 -14.67
CA GLN A 170 18.70 7.63 -14.53
C GLN A 170 19.63 7.67 -15.74
N THR A 171 19.62 8.77 -16.47
CA THR A 171 20.51 9.01 -17.60
C THR A 171 21.13 10.41 -17.49
N LYS A 172 22.34 10.56 -18.04
CA LYS A 172 23.02 11.86 -18.20
C LYS A 172 22.85 12.41 -19.61
N ASP A 173 22.36 11.61 -20.55
CA ASP A 173 22.15 12.01 -21.93
C ASP A 173 20.75 12.62 -22.10
N LYS A 174 20.71 13.86 -22.60
CA LYS A 174 19.47 14.56 -22.89
C LYS A 174 18.73 13.96 -24.09
N ALA A 175 19.46 13.46 -25.09
CA ALA A 175 18.85 12.87 -26.28
C ALA A 175 18.18 11.54 -25.96
N GLU A 176 18.76 10.76 -25.03
CA GLU A 176 18.09 9.63 -24.42
C GLU A 176 16.87 10.12 -23.63
N ALA A 177 17.03 11.06 -22.69
CA ALA A 177 15.96 11.53 -21.79
C ALA A 177 14.69 12.05 -22.46
N ILE A 178 14.76 12.56 -23.69
CA ILE A 178 13.60 13.07 -24.44
C ILE A 178 12.78 11.94 -25.08
N LYS A 179 13.37 10.75 -25.27
CA LYS A 179 12.71 9.57 -25.87
C LYS A 179 11.98 8.70 -24.83
N LEU A 180 11.81 9.23 -23.62
CA LEU A 180 11.50 8.51 -22.37
C LEU A 180 10.36 9.18 -21.61
#